data_AF-A0A843HVX1-F1
#
_entry.id   AF-A0A843HVX1-F1
#
_cell.length_a   1.000
_cell.length_b   1.000
_cell.length_c   1.000
_cell.angle_alpha   90.00
_cell.angle_beta   90.00
_cell.angle_gamma   90.00
#
_symmetry.space_group_name_H-M   'P 1'
#
loop_
_entity.id
_entity.type
_entity.pdbx_description
1 polymer ?
#
loop_
_entity_poly.entity_id
_entity_poly.type
_entity_poly.pdbx_seq_one_letter_code
_entity_poly.pdbx_strand_id
1 'polypeptide(L)'
;MNNTERYIDAICGEGKVFKDDMRDYFKKSIFEIIELSDGSLFELSKEHIETRFCFSFDEVMDCQSGTNTYQEANDMASNVGFEYFLDENLKGLKASIERLKEDDELYLCVKYYRGPKNIVAYTSFQDAQVLGKLCEADRKLIIEAKERQIANMEKRCKTWWKRYGKEKLHTWTYSCWD
;
A
#
# COMPACT_ATOMS: atom_id res chain seq x y z
N MET A 1 1.26 -17.79 -20.81
CA MET A 1 1.51 -16.37 -20.47
C MET A 1 1.39 -16.21 -18.97
N ASN A 2 2.35 -15.58 -18.29
CA ASN A 2 2.25 -15.40 -16.83
C ASN A 2 1.19 -14.33 -16.49
N ASN A 3 0.77 -14.26 -15.22
CA ASN A 3 -0.30 -13.34 -14.80
C ASN A 3 0.06 -11.86 -14.97
N THR A 4 1.33 -11.50 -14.84
CA THR A 4 1.82 -10.13 -15.09
C THR A 4 1.65 -9.71 -16.55
N GLU A 5 2.05 -10.55 -17.51
CA GLU A 5 1.87 -10.28 -18.93
C GLU A 5 0.37 -10.26 -19.29
N ARG A 6 -0.44 -11.17 -18.72
CA ARG A 6 -1.91 -11.13 -18.86
C ARG A 6 -2.53 -9.83 -18.35
N TYR A 7 -2.07 -9.34 -17.20
CA TYR A 7 -2.51 -8.07 -16.65
C TYR A 7 -2.10 -6.90 -17.54
N ILE A 8 -0.84 -6.87 -17.98
CA ILE A 8 -0.31 -5.80 -18.85
C ILE A 8 -1.07 -5.78 -20.18
N ASP A 9 -1.33 -6.94 -20.78
CA ASP A 9 -2.10 -7.05 -22.02
C ASP A 9 -3.57 -6.65 -21.82
N ALA A 10 -4.18 -6.97 -20.67
CA ALA A 10 -5.53 -6.52 -20.35
C ALA A 10 -5.61 -4.99 -20.26
N ILE A 11 -4.67 -4.33 -19.57
CA ILE A 11 -4.65 -2.86 -19.44
C ILE A 11 -4.29 -2.17 -20.75
N CYS A 12 -3.27 -2.67 -21.46
CA CYS A 12 -2.76 -2.05 -22.66
C CYS A 12 -3.58 -2.42 -23.91
N GLY A 13 -4.44 -3.44 -23.84
CA GLY A 13 -5.22 -3.95 -24.96
C GLY A 13 -4.35 -4.67 -26.01
N GLU A 14 -4.94 -5.66 -26.69
CA GLU A 14 -4.34 -6.23 -27.89
C GLU A 14 -4.30 -5.16 -28.99
N GLY A 15 -3.11 -4.88 -29.54
CA GLY A 15 -2.95 -4.05 -30.74
C GLY A 15 -3.14 -2.53 -30.57
N LYS A 16 -3.29 -2.00 -29.35
CA LYS A 16 -3.25 -0.54 -29.12
C LYS A 16 -1.80 -0.13 -28.86
N VAL A 17 -1.36 0.92 -29.58
CA VAL A 17 -0.02 1.51 -29.49
C VAL A 17 0.16 2.20 -28.12
N PHE A 18 0.30 1.41 -27.07
CA PHE A 18 0.91 1.88 -25.84
C PHE A 18 2.41 1.97 -26.11
N LYS A 19 3.01 3.13 -25.83
CA LYS A 19 4.47 3.28 -25.90
C LYS A 19 5.09 2.21 -25.00
N ASP A 20 6.19 1.60 -25.43
CA ASP A 20 6.94 0.60 -24.66
C ASP A 20 7.20 1.08 -23.21
N ASP A 21 7.36 2.39 -23.03
CA ASP A 21 7.47 3.10 -21.74
C ASP A 21 6.37 2.72 -20.73
N MET A 22 5.10 2.56 -21.16
CA MET A 22 4.00 2.20 -20.26
C MET A 22 4.04 0.73 -19.84
N ARG A 23 4.40 -0.17 -20.75
CA ARG A 23 4.58 -1.60 -20.41
C ARG A 23 5.72 -1.74 -19.41
N ASP A 24 6.82 -1.03 -19.63
CA ASP A 24 7.96 -1.00 -18.72
C ASP A 24 7.61 -0.40 -17.35
N TYR A 25 6.77 0.64 -17.32
CA TYR A 25 6.26 1.20 -16.08
C TYR A 25 5.52 0.13 -15.26
N PHE A 26 4.55 -0.58 -15.85
CA PHE A 26 3.80 -1.63 -15.15
C PHE A 26 4.69 -2.77 -14.66
N LYS A 27 5.66 -3.22 -15.48
CA LYS A 27 6.64 -4.24 -15.05
C LYS A 27 7.46 -3.79 -13.84
N LYS A 28 7.75 -2.49 -13.74
CA LYS A 28 8.50 -1.92 -12.61
C LYS A 28 7.62 -1.67 -11.40
N SER A 29 6.34 -1.34 -11.58
CA SER A 29 5.42 -0.95 -10.50
C SER A 29 4.66 -2.12 -9.88
N ILE A 30 4.50 -3.25 -10.56
CA ILE A 30 3.73 -4.41 -10.04
C ILE A 30 4.59 -5.28 -9.12
N PHE A 31 4.10 -5.54 -7.91
CA PHE A 31 4.69 -6.52 -7.01
C PHE A 31 4.26 -7.94 -7.40
N GLU A 32 2.95 -8.17 -7.48
CA GLU A 32 2.37 -9.48 -7.76
C GLU A 32 0.97 -9.32 -8.39
N ILE A 33 0.59 -10.24 -9.29
CA ILE A 33 -0.77 -10.36 -9.83
C ILE A 33 -1.36 -11.70 -9.40
N ILE A 34 -2.49 -11.63 -8.72
CA ILE A 34 -3.25 -12.79 -8.22
C ILE A 34 -4.41 -13.02 -9.18
N GLU A 35 -4.61 -14.26 -9.62
CA GLU A 35 -5.84 -14.65 -10.31
C GLU A 35 -6.81 -15.18 -9.28
N LEU A 36 -8.01 -14.60 -9.24
CA LEU A 36 -9.08 -14.98 -8.32
C LEU A 36 -9.90 -16.15 -8.87
N SER A 37 -10.76 -16.72 -8.03
CA SER A 37 -11.59 -17.88 -8.34
C SER A 37 -12.54 -17.66 -9.53
N ASP A 38 -13.01 -16.43 -9.74
CA ASP A 38 -13.84 -16.03 -10.90
C ASP A 38 -13.00 -15.74 -12.16
N GLY A 39 -11.68 -15.91 -12.09
CA GLY A 39 -10.74 -15.63 -13.15
C GLY A 39 -10.40 -14.15 -13.33
N SER A 40 -10.89 -13.25 -12.48
CA SER A 40 -10.46 -11.85 -12.46
C SER A 40 -9.01 -11.73 -11.95
N LEU A 41 -8.39 -10.57 -12.22
CA LEU A 41 -7.00 -10.30 -11.82
C LEU A 41 -6.97 -9.22 -10.74
N PHE A 42 -6.33 -9.53 -9.60
CA PHE A 42 -6.09 -8.61 -8.51
C PHE A 42 -4.61 -8.18 -8.51
N GLU A 43 -4.37 -6.87 -8.55
CA GLU A 43 -3.03 -6.30 -8.59
C GLU A 43 -2.56 -5.88 -7.20
N LEU A 44 -1.35 -6.31 -6.83
CA LEU A 44 -0.56 -5.68 -5.78
C LEU A 44 0.56 -4.86 -6.41
N SER A 45 0.55 -3.56 -6.16
CA SER A 45 1.59 -2.62 -6.58
C SER A 45 2.79 -2.70 -5.61
N LYS A 46 4.00 -2.35 -6.06
CA LYS A 46 5.18 -2.24 -5.18
C LYS A 46 5.03 -1.01 -4.31
N GLU A 47 5.09 -1.21 -3.00
CA GLU A 47 5.12 -0.09 -2.06
C GLU A 47 6.43 0.71 -2.18
N HIS A 48 6.33 2.02 -2.01
CA HIS A 48 7.50 2.89 -1.93
C HIS A 48 8.02 2.95 -0.49
N ILE A 49 9.33 3.13 -0.33
CA ILE A 49 9.88 3.39 1.01
C ILE A 49 9.61 4.86 1.32
N GLU A 50 8.82 5.13 2.35
CA GLU A 50 8.64 6.46 2.89
C GLU A 50 9.88 6.89 3.68
N THR A 51 10.35 8.10 3.38
CA THR A 51 11.54 8.72 3.99
C THR A 51 11.21 10.09 4.57
N ARG A 52 9.96 10.53 4.45
CA ARG A 52 9.45 11.84 4.84
C ARG A 52 8.41 11.62 5.94
N PHE A 53 8.72 12.06 7.15
CA PHE A 53 7.83 11.90 8.30
C PHE A 53 7.47 13.25 8.91
N CYS A 54 6.17 13.49 9.06
CA CYS A 54 5.63 14.64 9.76
C CYS A 54 5.19 14.21 11.16
N PHE A 55 5.57 14.99 12.17
CA PHE A 55 5.13 14.78 13.55
C PHE A 55 4.24 15.95 13.95
N SER A 56 2.94 15.70 14.10
CA SER A 56 1.99 16.75 14.49
C SER A 56 2.01 16.97 16.00
N PHE A 57 1.75 18.20 16.45
CA PHE A 57 1.62 18.49 17.88
C PHE A 57 0.31 17.94 18.48
N ASP A 58 -0.69 17.71 17.63
CA ASP A 58 -2.03 17.26 18.04
C ASP A 58 -2.11 15.73 18.23
N GLU A 59 -1.27 14.94 17.56
CA GLU A 59 -1.15 13.49 17.81
C GLU A 59 -0.58 13.16 19.20
N VAL A 60 -0.02 14.17 19.89
CA VAL A 60 0.52 14.07 21.27
C VAL A 60 -0.50 14.59 22.31
N MET A 61 -1.73 14.95 21.91
CA MET A 61 -2.75 15.46 22.85
C MET A 61 -3.40 14.35 23.70
N ASP A 62 -3.16 14.41 25.01
CA ASP A 62 -4.26 14.46 25.98
C ASP A 62 -4.60 15.94 26.17
N CYS A 63 -5.84 16.34 25.88
CA CYS A 63 -6.24 17.74 25.71
C CYS A 63 -6.23 18.61 26.99
N GLN A 64 -5.63 18.11 28.07
CA GLN A 64 -5.68 18.73 29.40
C GLN A 64 -4.32 19.17 29.96
N SER A 65 -3.18 18.82 29.34
CA SER A 65 -1.83 19.09 29.87
C SER A 65 -1.01 20.01 28.97
N GLY A 66 -1.47 21.26 28.81
CA GLY A 66 -0.95 22.21 27.83
C GLY A 66 0.45 22.80 28.08
N THR A 67 1.54 21.99 28.12
CA THR A 67 2.91 22.56 28.14
C THR A 67 4.08 21.73 27.55
N ASN A 68 3.92 20.49 27.04
CA ASN A 68 5.08 19.68 26.59
C ASN A 68 5.07 19.19 25.12
N THR A 69 4.03 19.48 24.33
CA THR A 69 3.80 18.81 23.03
C THR A 69 4.77 19.21 21.91
N TYR A 70 5.27 20.46 21.90
CA TYR A 70 6.25 20.90 20.91
C TYR A 70 7.58 20.18 21.07
N GLN A 71 8.08 20.11 22.31
CA GLN A 71 9.36 19.51 22.59
C GLN A 71 9.33 18.01 22.35
N GLU A 72 8.23 17.34 22.70
CA GLU A 72 8.02 15.91 22.43
C GLU A 72 7.96 15.60 20.93
N ALA A 73 7.22 16.37 20.14
CA ALA A 73 7.19 16.19 18.69
C ALA A 73 8.54 16.49 18.03
N ASN A 74 9.26 17.51 18.53
CA ASN A 74 10.60 17.85 18.03
C ASN A 74 11.64 16.79 18.44
N ASP A 75 11.50 16.22 19.64
CA ASP A 75 12.32 15.11 20.13
C ASP A 75 12.06 13.85 19.30
N MET A 76 10.80 13.54 18.96
CA MET A 76 10.49 12.43 18.04
C MET A 76 11.06 12.65 16.65
N ALA A 77 10.84 13.83 16.06
CA ALA A 77 11.38 14.20 14.75
C ALA A 77 12.92 14.13 14.74
N SER A 78 13.55 14.51 15.84
CA SER A 78 15.00 14.48 16.03
C SER A 78 15.55 13.11 16.40
N ASN A 79 14.72 12.15 16.83
CA ASN A 79 15.16 10.84 17.32
C ASN A 79 14.54 9.65 16.59
N VAL A 80 14.04 9.84 15.36
CA VAL A 80 13.54 8.75 14.52
C VAL A 80 14.57 7.61 14.42
N GLY A 81 14.19 6.47 14.98
CA GLY A 81 14.94 5.22 14.97
C GLY A 81 14.51 4.30 13.84
N PHE A 82 15.21 3.17 13.71
CA PHE A 82 14.89 2.17 12.69
C PHE A 82 13.51 1.56 12.92
N GLU A 83 13.13 1.35 14.17
CA GLU A 83 11.86 0.74 14.58
C GLU A 83 10.68 1.58 14.12
N TYR A 84 10.73 2.90 14.34
CA TYR A 84 9.71 3.83 13.85
C TYR A 84 9.66 3.85 12.31
N PHE A 85 10.82 3.98 11.66
CA PHE A 85 10.92 3.96 10.20
C PHE A 85 10.32 2.69 9.59
N LEU A 86 10.61 1.53 10.19
CA LEU A 86 10.09 0.25 9.75
C LEU A 86 8.57 0.16 9.98
N ASP A 87 8.08 0.56 11.15
CA ASP A 87 6.66 0.43 11.47
C ASP A 87 5.79 1.33 10.59
N GLU A 88 6.17 2.59 10.40
CA GLU A 88 5.43 3.50 9.51
C GLU A 88 5.42 3.00 8.06
N ASN A 89 6.53 2.44 7.55
CA ASN A 89 6.59 1.85 6.22
C ASN A 89 5.74 0.57 6.07
N LEU A 90 5.41 -0.12 7.17
CA LEU A 90 4.59 -1.33 7.16
C LEU A 90 3.13 -1.07 7.56
N LYS A 91 2.83 0.08 8.16
CA LYS A 91 1.53 0.42 8.76
C LYS A 91 0.37 0.21 7.80
N GLY A 92 0.46 0.75 6.58
CA GLY A 92 -0.57 0.59 5.56
C GLY A 92 -0.80 -0.87 5.13
N LEU A 93 0.27 -1.65 5.00
CA LEU A 93 0.20 -3.08 4.65
C LEU A 93 -0.45 -3.90 5.77
N LYS A 94 -0.01 -3.68 7.02
CA LYS A 94 -0.57 -4.34 8.21
C LYS A 94 -2.06 -4.00 8.37
N ALA A 95 -2.41 -2.72 8.32
CA ALA A 95 -3.81 -2.28 8.41
C ALA A 95 -4.67 -2.86 7.28
N SER A 96 -4.13 -2.98 6.08
CA SER A 96 -4.82 -3.61 4.96
C SER A 96 -5.06 -5.10 5.16
N ILE A 97 -4.16 -5.83 5.82
CA ILE A 97 -4.35 -7.26 6.17
C ILE A 97 -5.39 -7.39 7.27
N GLU A 98 -5.32 -6.57 8.33
CA GLU A 98 -6.29 -6.63 9.42
C GLU A 98 -7.69 -6.33 8.92
N ARG A 99 -7.85 -5.34 8.03
CA ARG A 99 -9.12 -5.11 7.34
C ARG A 99 -9.61 -6.34 6.57
N LEU A 100 -8.72 -7.04 5.84
CA LEU A 100 -9.07 -8.28 5.15
C LEU A 100 -9.37 -9.44 6.12
N LYS A 101 -9.06 -9.36 7.41
CA LYS A 101 -9.42 -10.39 8.40
C LYS A 101 -10.73 -10.06 9.12
N GLU A 102 -10.94 -8.79 9.43
CA GLU A 102 -12.02 -8.33 10.32
C GLU A 102 -13.26 -7.84 9.57
N ASP A 103 -13.09 -7.27 8.37
CA ASP A 103 -14.20 -6.68 7.63
C ASP A 103 -14.93 -7.75 6.82
N ASP A 104 -16.08 -8.21 7.34
CA ASP A 104 -16.94 -9.17 6.65
C ASP A 104 -17.64 -8.58 5.43
N GLU A 105 -17.66 -7.26 5.26
CA GLU A 105 -18.39 -6.54 4.21
C GLU A 105 -17.45 -5.98 3.15
N LEU A 106 -16.57 -6.84 2.65
CA LEU A 106 -15.71 -6.54 1.51
C LEU A 106 -16.27 -7.10 0.21
N TYR A 107 -16.23 -6.26 -0.82
CA TYR A 107 -16.77 -6.51 -2.14
C TYR A 107 -15.69 -6.35 -3.19
N LEU A 108 -15.70 -7.22 -4.21
CA LEU A 108 -14.90 -7.02 -5.41
C LEU A 108 -15.55 -5.93 -6.26
N CYS A 109 -14.75 -4.99 -6.75
CA CYS A 109 -15.19 -3.95 -7.68
C CYS A 109 -14.23 -3.85 -8.88
N VAL A 110 -14.74 -3.39 -10.01
CA VAL A 110 -13.92 -3.20 -11.22
C VAL A 110 -12.97 -2.02 -11.02
N LYS A 111 -11.66 -2.28 -11.12
CA LYS A 111 -10.62 -1.24 -11.10
C LYS A 111 -10.39 -0.66 -12.50
N TYR A 112 -10.35 -1.52 -13.52
CA TYR A 112 -10.19 -1.11 -14.91
C TYR A 112 -11.11 -1.90 -15.85
N TYR A 113 -11.91 -1.18 -16.63
CA TYR A 113 -12.72 -1.73 -17.72
C TYR A 113 -11.91 -1.81 -19.02
N ARG A 114 -10.92 -2.70 -19.09
CA ARG A 114 -10.10 -2.88 -20.30
C ARG A 114 -9.70 -4.36 -20.45
N GLY A 115 -10.16 -4.99 -21.53
CA GLY A 115 -9.81 -6.37 -21.88
C GLY A 115 -10.90 -7.42 -21.60
N PRO A 116 -10.61 -8.71 -21.89
CA PRO A 116 -11.56 -9.82 -21.74
C PRO A 116 -11.75 -10.30 -20.29
N LYS A 117 -10.90 -9.86 -19.35
CA LYS A 117 -10.98 -10.17 -17.92
C LYS A 117 -11.03 -8.88 -17.11
N ASN A 118 -11.83 -8.88 -16.06
CA ASN A 118 -11.90 -7.76 -15.13
C ASN A 118 -10.60 -7.69 -14.32
N ILE A 119 -10.00 -6.50 -14.27
CA ILE A 119 -9.01 -6.17 -13.24
C ILE A 119 -9.77 -5.54 -12.09
N VAL A 120 -9.57 -6.11 -10.91
CA VAL A 120 -10.43 -5.84 -9.75
C VAL A 120 -9.64 -5.25 -8.59
N ALA A 121 -10.37 -4.54 -7.74
CA ALA A 121 -9.96 -4.14 -6.40
C ALA A 121 -11.01 -4.63 -5.40
N TYR A 122 -10.81 -4.36 -4.11
CA TYR A 122 -11.87 -4.56 -3.11
C TYR A 122 -12.24 -3.24 -2.42
N THR A 123 -13.48 -3.15 -1.96
CA THR A 123 -14.07 -1.98 -1.31
C THR A 123 -15.03 -2.41 -0.20
N SER A 124 -15.24 -1.55 0.80
CA SER A 124 -16.35 -1.69 1.78
C SER A 124 -17.63 -1.00 1.33
N PHE A 125 -17.60 -0.30 0.19
CA PHE A 125 -18.75 0.43 -0.32
C PHE A 125 -19.50 -0.43 -1.32
N GLN A 126 -20.78 -0.64 -1.05
CA GLN A 126 -21.67 -1.29 -2.00
C GLN A 126 -22.16 -0.24 -3.01
N ASP A 127 -21.54 -0.20 -4.19
CA ASP A 127 -21.89 0.71 -5.27
C ASP A 127 -22.14 -0.03 -6.60
N ALA A 128 -22.49 0.72 -7.65
CA ALA A 128 -22.83 0.16 -8.97
C ALA A 128 -21.66 -0.55 -9.68
N GLN A 129 -20.43 -0.47 -9.17
CA GLN A 129 -19.24 -1.11 -9.76
C GLN A 129 -18.85 -2.40 -9.04
N VAL A 130 -19.62 -2.82 -8.04
CA VAL A 130 -19.44 -4.07 -7.31
C VAL A 130 -19.82 -5.28 -8.18
N LEU A 131 -18.92 -6.24 -8.27
CA LEU A 131 -19.10 -7.53 -8.95
C LEU A 131 -19.71 -8.60 -8.04
N GLY A 132 -19.47 -8.49 -6.74
CA GLY A 132 -19.95 -9.43 -5.74
C GLY A 132 -19.15 -9.34 -4.45
N LYS A 133 -19.59 -10.07 -3.43
CA LYS A 133 -18.88 -10.18 -2.15
C LYS A 133 -17.55 -10.90 -2.35
N LEU A 134 -16.47 -10.40 -1.73
CA LEU A 134 -15.16 -11.04 -1.75
C LEU A 134 -15.25 -12.37 -0.98
N CYS A 135 -15.07 -13.48 -1.69
CA CYS A 135 -15.16 -14.80 -1.09
C CYS A 135 -13.95 -15.11 -0.19
N GLU A 136 -14.11 -16.04 0.75
CA GLU A 136 -13.07 -16.40 1.71
C GLU A 136 -11.79 -16.97 1.05
N ALA A 137 -11.96 -17.77 -0.01
CA ALA A 137 -10.83 -18.35 -0.74
C ALA A 137 -9.96 -17.26 -1.39
N ASP A 138 -10.58 -16.30 -2.07
CA ASP A 138 -9.88 -15.18 -2.71
C ASP A 138 -9.29 -14.22 -1.68
N ARG A 139 -10.01 -13.96 -0.59
CA ARG A 139 -9.51 -13.18 0.55
C ARG A 139 -8.21 -13.79 1.10
N LYS A 140 -8.15 -15.11 1.29
CA LYS A 140 -6.95 -15.80 1.74
C LYS A 140 -5.76 -15.62 0.78
N LEU A 141 -6.00 -15.75 -0.53
CA LEU A 141 -4.96 -15.52 -1.55
C LEU A 141 -4.40 -14.09 -1.48
N ILE A 142 -5.27 -13.09 -1.31
CA ILE A 142 -4.86 -11.69 -1.18
C ILE A 142 -4.05 -11.47 0.10
N ILE A 143 -4.46 -12.06 1.23
CA ILE A 143 -3.72 -11.97 2.50
C ILE A 143 -2.32 -12.57 2.36
N GLU A 144 -2.20 -13.80 1.84
CA GLU A 144 -0.90 -14.47 1.67
C GLU A 144 0.06 -13.67 0.77
N ALA A 145 -0.47 -13.02 -0.27
CA ALA A 145 0.31 -12.16 -1.15
C ALA A 145 0.75 -10.86 -0.45
N LYS A 146 -0.11 -10.27 0.38
CA LYS A 146 0.25 -9.10 1.21
C LYS A 146 1.29 -9.45 2.28
N GLU A 147 1.26 -10.65 2.85
CA GLU A 147 2.30 -11.12 3.78
C GLU A 147 3.67 -11.22 3.09
N ARG A 148 3.72 -11.73 1.84
CA ARG A 148 4.94 -11.69 1.01
C ARG A 148 5.39 -10.26 0.74
N GLN A 149 4.45 -9.34 0.52
CA GLN A 149 4.73 -7.92 0.32
C GLN A 149 5.33 -7.26 1.57
N ILE A 150 4.85 -7.59 2.77
CA ILE A 150 5.42 -7.17 4.06
C ILE A 150 6.87 -7.66 4.18
N ALA A 151 7.12 -8.96 3.98
CA ALA A 151 8.48 -9.51 4.06
C ALA A 151 9.44 -8.84 3.05
N ASN A 152 8.95 -8.50 1.85
CA ASN A 152 9.72 -7.75 0.87
C ASN A 152 10.02 -6.31 1.33
N MET A 153 9.02 -5.60 1.85
CA MET A 153 9.17 -4.23 2.35
C MET A 153 10.13 -4.20 3.55
N GLU A 154 10.02 -5.13 4.49
CA GLU A 154 10.96 -5.26 5.61
C GLU A 154 12.41 -5.40 5.13
N LYS A 155 12.66 -6.28 4.15
CA LYS A 155 14.01 -6.47 3.60
C LYS A 155 14.52 -5.19 2.94
N ARG A 156 13.66 -4.49 2.20
CA ARG A 156 13.98 -3.22 1.53
C ARG A 156 14.28 -2.12 2.55
N CYS A 157 13.48 -2.00 3.61
CA CYS A 157 13.70 -1.07 4.71
C CYS A 157 15.02 -1.35 5.43
N LYS A 158 15.30 -2.61 5.81
CA LYS A 158 16.59 -3.01 6.41
C LYS A 158 17.78 -2.65 5.52
N THR A 159 17.66 -2.90 4.21
CA THR A 159 18.72 -2.60 3.24
C THR A 159 18.93 -1.09 3.08
N TRP A 160 17.84 -0.33 2.96
CA TRP A 160 17.87 1.13 2.84
C TRP A 160 18.48 1.76 4.11
N TRP A 161 18.02 1.34 5.28
CA TRP A 161 18.51 1.84 6.57
C TRP A 161 19.99 1.56 6.76
N LYS A 162 20.47 0.35 6.44
CA LYS A 162 21.90 0.02 6.51
C LYS A 162 22.76 0.91 5.60
N ARG A 163 22.22 1.33 4.45
CA ARG A 163 22.96 2.11 3.45
C ARG A 163 22.95 3.61 3.74
N TYR A 164 21.81 4.13 4.20
CA TYR A 164 21.56 5.56 4.28
C TYR A 164 21.34 6.06 5.71
N GLY A 165 20.81 5.20 6.58
CA GLY A 165 20.46 5.53 7.95
C GLY A 165 19.54 6.74 8.05
N LYS A 166 19.58 7.36 9.23
CA LYS A 166 18.78 8.53 9.58
C LYS A 166 19.12 9.77 8.75
N GLU A 167 20.33 9.86 8.20
CA GLU A 167 20.82 11.04 7.46
C GLU A 167 20.04 11.34 6.17
N LYS A 168 19.33 10.34 5.63
CA LYS A 168 18.48 10.50 4.44
C LYS A 168 16.99 10.56 4.76
N LEU A 169 16.63 10.64 6.04
CA LEU A 169 15.26 10.94 6.42
C LEU A 169 15.02 12.45 6.36
N HIS A 170 13.80 12.81 5.99
CA HIS A 170 13.29 14.17 6.06
C HIS A 170 12.20 14.19 7.13
N THR A 171 12.50 14.78 8.29
CA THR A 171 11.54 14.92 9.38
C THR A 171 11.19 16.38 9.58
N TRP A 172 9.93 16.67 9.87
CA TRP A 172 9.48 17.99 10.28
C TRP A 172 8.33 17.89 11.29
N THR A 173 8.12 18.96 12.03
CA THR A 173 6.96 19.11 12.91
C THR A 173 5.98 20.10 12.30
N TYR A 174 4.70 19.98 12.66
CA TYR A 174 3.65 20.91 12.20
C TYR A 174 2.70 21.31 13.33
N SER A 175 2.41 22.62 13.44
CA SER A 175 1.37 23.18 14.31
C SER A 175 0.12 23.53 13.54
N CYS A 176 -1.02 23.12 14.08
CA CYS A 176 -2.35 23.38 13.54
C CYS A 176 -2.86 24.81 13.81
N TRP A 177 -2.00 25.69 14.32
CA TRP A 177 -2.34 27.06 14.68
C TRP A 177 -1.38 28.05 14.02
N ASP A 178 -1.87 28.69 12.96
CA ASP A 178 -1.49 30.03 12.48
C ASP A 178 -2.77 30.84 12.31
#